data_AF-A0A3D0RPV7-F1
#
_entry.id   AF-A0A3D0RPV7-F1
#
_cell.length_a   1.000
_cell.length_b   1.000
_cell.length_c   1.000
_cell.angle_alpha   90.00
_cell.angle_beta   90.00
_cell.angle_gamma   90.00
#
_symmetry.space_group_name_H-M   'P 1'
#
loop_
_entity.id
_entity.type
_entity.pdbx_description
1 polymer ?
#
loop_
_entity_poly.entity_id
_entity_poly.type
_entity_poly.pdbx_seq_one_letter_code
_entity_poly.pdbx_strand_id
1 'polypeptide(L)'
;RFTEKERRVQLSGEAYFKVTSDKKHRFNVETPQKMVVSAYGTEFNVNAYESETSHEVTLASGQVEVSSEIGSKATETLVVDEKAILQVKTGNIHVVTADTYVETAWKDGKMVFRREK
;
A
#
# COMPACT_ATOMS: atom_id res chain seq x y z
N ARG A 1 -18.99 6.61 7.88
CA ARG A 1 -18.63 7.80 8.69
C ARG A 1 -17.46 7.40 9.57
N PHE A 2 -16.29 8.03 9.43
CA PHE A 2 -15.14 7.77 10.30
C PHE A 2 -15.41 8.35 11.71
N THR A 3 -14.88 7.70 12.76
CA THR A 3 -14.97 8.20 14.15
C THR A 3 -13.84 9.19 14.42
N GLU A 4 -13.92 9.92 15.54
CA GLU A 4 -12.99 11.02 15.88
C GLU A 4 -11.51 10.62 16.03
N LYS A 5 -11.14 9.33 15.98
CA LYS A 5 -9.76 8.89 16.26
C LYS A 5 -9.04 8.32 15.05
N GLU A 6 -9.72 7.59 14.16
CA GLU A 6 -9.06 6.90 13.04
C GLU A 6 -9.97 6.82 11.80
N ARG A 7 -9.33 6.92 10.63
CA ARG A 7 -9.97 6.68 9.33
C ARG A 7 -9.55 5.31 8.83
N ARG A 8 -10.28 4.25 9.18
CA ARG A 8 -9.93 2.86 8.84
C ARG A 8 -10.80 2.31 7.71
N VAL A 9 -10.17 1.67 6.73
CA VAL A 9 -10.84 0.96 5.63
C VAL A 9 -10.22 -0.42 5.45
N GLN A 10 -10.99 -1.35 4.89
CA GLN A 10 -10.53 -2.68 4.51
C GLN A 10 -10.56 -2.78 2.98
N LEU A 11 -9.52 -3.39 2.39
CA LEU A 11 -9.35 -3.53 0.95
C LEU A 11 -8.96 -4.97 0.60
N SER A 12 -9.78 -5.62 -0.23
CA SER A 12 -9.43 -6.83 -0.97
C SER A 12 -9.52 -6.48 -2.47
N GLY A 13 -8.42 -6.69 -3.20
CA GLY A 13 -8.23 -6.21 -4.57
C GLY A 13 -7.28 -5.02 -4.67
N GLU A 14 -7.44 -4.17 -5.70
CA GLU A 14 -6.56 -3.05 -5.97
C GLU A 14 -7.27 -1.69 -5.83
N ALA A 15 -6.62 -0.72 -5.20
CA ALA A 15 -7.13 0.64 -5.07
C ALA A 15 -6.01 1.69 -4.99
N TYR A 16 -6.26 2.82 -5.65
CA TYR A 16 -5.46 4.02 -5.52
C TYR A 16 -6.09 4.98 -4.51
N PHE A 17 -5.32 5.40 -3.51
CA PHE A 17 -5.77 6.32 -2.47
C PHE A 17 -5.12 7.69 -2.65
N LYS A 18 -5.97 8.72 -2.70
CA LYS A 18 -5.56 10.13 -2.55
C LYS A 18 -6.07 10.67 -1.23
N VAL A 19 -5.26 10.54 -0.18
CA VAL A 19 -5.65 10.87 1.19
C VAL A 19 -5.38 12.34 1.48
N THR A 20 -6.43 13.09 1.84
CA THR A 20 -6.26 14.47 2.30
C THR A 20 -5.45 14.52 3.60
N SER A 21 -4.54 15.49 3.69
CA SER A 21 -3.66 15.64 4.84
C SER A 21 -4.43 15.90 6.12
N ASP A 22 -4.16 15.07 7.13
CA ASP A 22 -4.68 15.19 8.48
C ASP A 22 -3.69 14.53 9.44
N LYS A 23 -2.90 15.35 10.14
CA LYS A 23 -1.89 14.89 11.10
C LYS A 23 -2.48 14.35 12.40
N LYS A 24 -3.77 14.63 12.67
CA LYS A 24 -4.45 14.20 13.90
C LYS A 24 -5.15 12.87 13.72
N HIS A 25 -5.63 12.58 12.50
CA HIS A 25 -6.41 11.38 12.21
C HIS A 25 -5.73 10.52 11.13
N ARG A 26 -5.00 9.51 11.58
CA ARG A 26 -4.33 8.53 10.71
C ARG A 26 -5.35 7.83 9.81
N PHE A 27 -4.99 7.66 8.54
CA PHE A 27 -5.73 6.84 7.58
C PHE A 27 -5.07 5.47 7.50
N ASN A 28 -5.84 4.41 7.78
CA ASN A 28 -5.37 3.03 7.80
C ASN A 28 -6.13 2.21 6.75
N VAL A 29 -5.38 1.55 5.87
CA VAL A 29 -5.89 0.53 4.95
C VAL A 29 -5.44 -0.82 5.45
N GLU A 30 -6.39 -1.71 5.74
CA GLU A 30 -6.12 -3.10 6.10
C GLU A 30 -6.40 -4.01 4.91
N THR A 31 -5.53 -4.98 4.68
CA THR A 31 -5.76 -6.05 3.70
C THR A 31 -6.09 -7.39 4.39
N PRO A 32 -6.72 -8.37 3.72
CA PRO A 32 -7.12 -9.62 4.37
C PRO A 32 -5.94 -10.40 4.97
N GLN A 33 -4.73 -10.22 4.42
CA GLN A 33 -3.48 -10.84 4.85
C GLN A 33 -2.73 -9.97 5.87
N LYS A 34 -3.48 -9.17 6.65
CA LYS A 34 -2.99 -8.34 7.77
C LYS A 34 -1.79 -7.44 7.45
N MET A 35 -1.69 -6.99 6.20
CA MET A 35 -0.92 -5.79 5.88
C MET A 35 -1.71 -4.57 6.34
N VAL A 36 -1.06 -3.65 7.04
CA VAL A 36 -1.64 -2.36 7.41
C VAL A 36 -0.82 -1.25 6.76
N VAL A 37 -1.51 -0.39 6.02
CA VAL A 37 -0.93 0.77 5.33
C VAL A 37 -1.45 2.04 5.99
N SER A 38 -0.53 2.91 6.38
CA SER A 38 -0.84 4.00 7.28
C SER A 38 -0.31 5.34 6.79
N ALA A 39 -1.21 6.31 6.68
CA ALA A 39 -0.95 7.60 6.04
C ALA A 39 -1.56 8.79 6.79
N TYR A 40 -0.91 9.95 6.68
CA TYR A 40 -1.39 11.24 7.20
C TYR A 40 -1.70 12.27 6.11
N GLY A 41 -1.62 11.89 4.82
CA GLY A 41 -1.78 12.79 3.68
C GLY A 41 -0.87 12.42 2.53
N THR A 42 -1.24 11.37 1.79
CA THR A 42 -0.39 10.74 0.78
C THR A 42 -1.20 10.27 -0.41
N GLU A 43 -0.48 10.05 -1.52
CA GLU A 43 -1.02 9.35 -2.68
C GLU A 43 -0.27 8.03 -2.86
N PHE A 44 -0.99 6.91 -2.83
CA PHE A 44 -0.39 5.57 -2.89
C PHE A 44 -1.35 4.56 -3.52
N ASN A 45 -0.78 3.52 -4.11
CA ASN A 45 -1.50 2.35 -4.60
C ASN A 45 -1.39 1.21 -3.59
N VAL A 46 -2.46 0.43 -3.44
CA VAL A 46 -2.42 -0.86 -2.74
C VAL A 46 -2.97 -1.92 -3.67
N ASN A 47 -2.17 -2.94 -3.97
CA ASN A 47 -2.59 -4.15 -4.66
C ASN A 47 -2.60 -5.32 -3.67
N ALA A 48 -3.77 -5.89 -3.43
CA ALA A 48 -4.01 -6.88 -2.38
C ALA A 48 -5.11 -7.88 -2.79
N TYR A 49 -5.00 -8.45 -3.98
CA TYR A 49 -5.88 -9.55 -4.40
C TYR A 49 -5.57 -10.82 -3.59
N GLU A 50 -6.60 -11.44 -3.01
CA GLU A 50 -6.45 -12.68 -2.21
C GLU A 50 -5.85 -13.86 -2.98
N SER A 51 -5.95 -13.85 -4.31
CA SER A 51 -5.36 -14.86 -5.19
C SER A 51 -3.85 -14.70 -5.36
N GLU A 52 -3.28 -13.55 -4.99
CA GLU A 52 -1.85 -13.26 -5.16
C GLU A 52 -1.04 -13.73 -3.96
N THR A 53 0.21 -14.10 -4.21
CA THR A 53 1.14 -14.56 -3.15
C THR A 53 1.78 -13.41 -2.37
N SER A 54 1.64 -12.18 -2.88
CA SER A 54 2.16 -10.97 -2.29
C SER A 54 1.13 -9.86 -2.32
N HIS A 55 1.18 -8.98 -1.33
CA HIS A 55 0.47 -7.71 -1.33
C HIS A 55 1.47 -6.58 -1.50
N GLU A 56 1.10 -5.56 -2.24
CA GLU A 56 2.01 -4.51 -2.65
C GLU A 56 1.46 -3.13 -2.33
N VAL A 57 2.35 -2.22 -1.94
CA VAL A 57 2.04 -0.81 -1.68
C VAL A 57 3.05 0.05 -2.40
N THR A 58 2.61 0.88 -3.34
CA THR A 58 3.47 1.78 -4.10
C THR A 58 3.19 3.23 -3.69
N LEU A 59 4.22 3.97 -3.27
CA LEU A 59 4.08 5.36 -2.85
C LEU A 59 4.30 6.34 -4.01
N ALA A 60 3.27 7.10 -4.36
CA ALA A 60 3.34 8.13 -5.40
C ALA A 60 3.61 9.55 -4.83
N SER A 61 3.19 9.84 -3.60
CA SER A 61 3.44 11.13 -2.96
C SER A 61 3.33 11.07 -1.43
N GLY A 62 4.23 11.76 -0.73
CA GLY A 62 4.23 11.91 0.72
C GLY A 62 5.06 10.81 1.42
N GLN A 63 4.53 10.25 2.51
CA GLN A 63 5.17 9.18 3.30
C GLN A 63 4.13 8.22 3.86
N VAL A 64 4.38 6.92 3.73
CA VAL A 64 3.50 5.86 4.22
C VAL A 64 4.28 4.88 5.08
N GLU A 65 3.68 4.43 6.18
CA GLU A 65 4.17 3.30 6.96
C GLU A 65 3.40 2.05 6.53
N VAL A 66 4.12 0.96 6.29
CA VAL A 66 3.56 -0.34 5.92
C VAL A 66 4.00 -1.35 6.98
N SER A 67 3.06 -2.08 7.56
CA SER A 67 3.36 -3.10 8.55
C SER A 67 2.67 -4.43 8.26
N SER A 68 3.30 -5.50 8.74
CA SER A 68 2.79 -6.86 8.71
C SER A 68 2.43 -7.29 10.12
N GLU A 69 1.20 -7.76 10.32
CA GLU A 69 0.80 -8.43 11.55
C GLU A 69 0.84 -9.96 11.45
N ILE A 70 1.47 -10.51 10.39
CA ILE A 70 1.71 -11.94 10.22
C ILE A 70 3.18 -12.24 10.54
N GLY A 71 3.42 -13.32 11.29
CA GLY A 71 4.77 -13.78 11.60
C GLY A 71 5.54 -12.81 12.51
N SER A 72 6.80 -12.52 12.15
CA SER A 72 7.59 -11.49 12.79
C SER A 72 7.07 -10.12 12.37
N LYS A 73 6.51 -9.37 13.32
CA LYS A 73 6.02 -8.00 13.06
C LYS A 73 7.12 -7.18 12.40
N ALA A 74 6.90 -6.82 11.14
CA ALA A 74 7.77 -5.97 10.35
C ALA A 74 7.05 -4.66 10.07
N THR A 75 7.79 -3.55 10.12
CA THR A 75 7.29 -2.22 9.80
C THR A 75 8.34 -1.51 8.98
N GLU A 76 7.92 -0.99 7.83
CA GLU A 76 8.76 -0.23 6.90
C GLU A 76 8.12 1.13 6.62
N THR A 77 8.95 2.14 6.37
CA THR A 77 8.50 3.45 5.92
C THR A 77 8.93 3.64 4.48
N LEU A 78 7.98 3.89 3.59
CA LEU A 78 8.28 4.17 2.19
C LEU A 78 8.50 5.66 1.95
N VAL A 79 9.43 5.95 1.04
CA VAL A 79 9.53 7.24 0.35
C VAL A 79 8.99 7.14 -1.08
N VAL A 80 8.85 8.29 -1.74
CA VAL A 80 8.30 8.36 -3.10
C VAL A 80 9.11 7.49 -4.06
N ASP A 81 8.41 6.83 -4.98
CA ASP A 81 8.97 5.87 -5.93
C ASP A 81 9.49 4.57 -5.31
N GLU A 82 9.06 4.25 -4.08
CA GLU A 82 9.25 2.93 -3.48
C GLU A 82 7.97 2.10 -3.45
N LYS A 83 8.17 0.79 -3.43
CA LYS A 83 7.14 -0.22 -3.26
C LYS A 83 7.51 -1.19 -2.15
N ALA A 84 6.61 -1.39 -1.20
CA ALA A 84 6.67 -2.48 -0.24
C ALA A 84 5.99 -3.71 -0.83
N ILE A 85 6.63 -4.87 -0.71
CA ILE A 85 6.12 -6.17 -1.12
C ILE A 85 6.04 -7.05 0.12
N LEU A 86 4.82 -7.31 0.58
CA LEU A 86 4.54 -8.24 1.66
C LEU A 86 4.34 -9.65 1.10
N GLN A 87 5.16 -10.60 1.51
CA GLN A 87 4.97 -12.02 1.20
C GLN A 87 3.93 -12.64 2.14
N VAL A 88 2.76 -13.04 1.61
CA VAL A 88 1.59 -13.48 2.40
C VAL A 88 1.92 -14.67 3.32
N LYS A 89 2.75 -15.61 2.86
CA LYS A 89 3.08 -16.83 3.61
C LYS A 89 4.00 -16.59 4.80
N THR A 90 4.93 -15.65 4.69
CA THR A 90 5.97 -15.43 5.70
C THR A 90 5.70 -14.19 6.55
N GLY A 91 4.93 -13.24 6.02
CA GLY A 91 4.75 -11.92 6.62
C GLY A 91 5.94 -10.99 6.42
N ASN A 92 6.95 -11.39 5.63
CA ASN A 92 8.13 -10.57 5.36
C ASN A 92 7.79 -9.42 4.40
N ILE A 93 8.30 -8.24 4.72
CA ILE A 93 8.22 -7.06 3.85
C ILE A 93 9.59 -6.84 3.20
N HIS A 94 9.60 -6.60 1.90
CA HIS A 94 10.75 -6.12 1.15
C HIS A 94 10.42 -4.81 0.47
N VAL A 95 11.33 -3.84 0.54
CA VAL A 95 11.17 -2.54 -0.12
C VAL A 95 12.06 -2.49 -1.35
N VAL A 96 11.49 -2.05 -2.47
CA VAL A 96 12.19 -1.89 -3.76
C VAL A 96 11.82 -0.56 -4.40
N THR A 97 12.66 -0.05 -5.29
CA THR A 97 12.28 1.06 -6.17
C THR A 97 11.20 0.59 -7.15
N ALA A 98 10.22 1.44 -7.39
CA ALA A 98 9.11 1.18 -8.29
C ALA A 98 8.93 2.30 -9.30
N ASP A 99 8.41 1.93 -10.46
CA ASP A 99 7.95 2.91 -11.43
C ASP A 99 6.49 3.25 -11.13
N THR A 100 6.29 4.35 -10.40
CA THR A 100 4.95 4.78 -9.95
C THR A 100 3.95 4.94 -11.08
N TYR A 101 4.39 5.29 -12.29
CA TYR A 101 3.50 5.35 -13.45
C TYR A 101 2.99 3.96 -13.86
N VAL A 102 3.88 2.95 -13.94
CA VAL A 102 3.49 1.57 -14.26
C VAL A 102 2.48 1.05 -13.25
N GLU A 103 2.76 1.26 -11.96
CA GLU A 103 1.97 0.73 -10.85
C GLU A 103 0.59 1.40 -10.70
N THR A 104 0.37 2.56 -11.34
CA THR A 104 -0.87 3.34 -11.15
C THR A 104 -1.62 3.63 -12.44
N ALA A 105 -1.07 3.30 -13.61
CA ALA A 105 -1.66 3.59 -14.92
C ALA A 105 -3.07 2.98 -15.11
N TRP A 106 -3.36 1.86 -14.44
CA TRP A 106 -4.65 1.19 -14.49
C TRP A 106 -5.81 2.09 -14.06
N LYS A 107 -5.59 3.00 -13.10
CA LYS A 107 -6.62 3.92 -12.61
C LYS A 107 -7.10 4.90 -13.70
N ASP A 108 -6.28 5.10 -14.72
CA ASP A 108 -6.55 5.92 -15.89
C ASP A 108 -6.97 5.08 -17.11
N GLY A 109 -7.29 3.78 -16.91
CA GLY A 109 -7.71 2.86 -17.96
C GLY A 109 -6.57 2.38 -18.87
N LYS A 110 -5.32 2.47 -18.42
CA LYS A 110 -4.13 2.10 -19.20
C LYS A 110 -3.44 0.86 -18.63
N MET A 111 -2.92 0.01 -19.51
CA MET A 111 -2.03 -1.09 -19.14
C MET A 111 -0.63 -0.81 -19.67
N VAL A 112 0.39 -0.97 -18.83
CA VAL A 112 1.79 -0.77 -19.20
C VAL A 112 2.52 -2.10 -19.15
N PHE A 113 3.04 -2.54 -20.30
CA PHE A 113 3.82 -3.77 -20.39
C PHE A 113 5.31 -3.44 -20.43
N ARG A 114 6.09 -4.08 -19.56
CA ARG A 114 7.55 -4.06 -19.61
C ARG A 114 8.06 -5.44 -19.93
N ARG A 115 9.14 -5.51 -20.70
CA ARG A 115 9.83 -6.76 -20.94
C ARG A 115 10.65 -7.09 -19.70
N GLU A 116 10.17 -8.02 -18.88
CA GLU A 116 11.00 -8.63 -17.85
C GLU A 116 12.17 -9.35 -18.54
N LYS A 117 13.37 -9.21 -17.97
CA LYS A 117 14.61 -9.76 -18.53
C LYS A 117 14.79 -11.22 -18.13
#